data_AF-A0AAD6BK00-F1
#
_entry.id   AF-A0AAD6BK00-F1
#
_cell.length_a   1.000
_cell.length_b   1.000
_cell.length_c   1.000
_cell.angle_alpha   90.00
_cell.angle_beta   90.00
_cell.angle_gamma   90.00
#
_symmetry.space_group_name_H-M   'P 1'
#
loop_
_entity.id
_entity.type
_entity.pdbx_description
1 polymer ?
#
loop_
_entity_poly.entity_id
_entity_poly.type
_entity_poly.pdbx_seq_one_letter_code
_entity_poly.pdbx_strand_id
1 'polypeptide(L)'
;MSLMSKDFAYVARDKNTRVLKCHVFRCDTPAAAIATSLHEICSKIMAERKSAKAAAGSSSQTGSDVPLQEFPLPKTELVQKFHVLYMGMTTVSRPIGMDVINGALENLLSSTGKEDWTPVTLSIADTTMAVIKEKKARDCLLLP
;
A
#
# COMPACT_ATOMS: atom_id res chain seq x y z
N MET A 1 -5.08 5.87 12.05
CA MET A 1 -4.64 6.64 10.87
C MET A 1 -4.63 5.71 9.68
N SER A 2 -5.33 6.09 8.62
CA SER A 2 -5.58 5.26 7.44
C SER A 2 -4.29 5.04 6.66
N LEU A 3 -3.87 3.78 6.53
CA LEU A 3 -2.84 3.35 5.59
C LEU A 3 -3.48 3.30 4.18
N MET A 4 -3.93 4.45 3.67
CA MET A 4 -4.14 4.59 2.23
C MET A 4 -2.75 4.55 1.63
N SER A 5 -2.50 3.54 0.80
CA SER A 5 -1.24 3.31 0.09
C SER A 5 -0.85 4.56 -0.71
N LYS A 6 -0.11 5.47 -0.08
CA LYS A 6 0.48 6.69 -0.68
C LYS A 6 1.77 6.39 -1.46
N ASP A 7 2.25 5.16 -1.32
CA ASP A 7 3.53 4.74 -1.84
C ASP A 7 3.24 3.81 -3.03
N PHE A 8 3.75 4.19 -4.20
CA PHE A 8 3.73 3.34 -5.40
C PHE A 8 5.15 2.92 -5.68
N ALA A 9 5.35 1.62 -5.91
CA ALA A 9 6.64 1.07 -6.24
C ALA A 9 6.60 0.36 -7.59
N TYR A 10 7.67 0.51 -8.37
CA TYR A 10 7.91 -0.37 -9.51
C TYR A 10 9.34 -0.90 -9.46
N VAL A 11 9.54 -2.10 -10.02
CA VAL A 11 10.86 -2.71 -10.15
C VAL A 11 11.34 -2.53 -11.58
N ALA A 12 12.50 -1.91 -11.76
CA ALA A 12 13.15 -1.77 -13.06
C ALA A 12 14.57 -2.30 -13.02
N ARG A 13 15.05 -2.77 -14.18
CA ARG A 13 16.42 -3.26 -14.31
C ARG A 13 17.38 -2.08 -14.51
N ASP A 14 18.38 -1.98 -13.65
CA ASP A 14 19.48 -1.04 -13.83
C ASP A 14 20.32 -1.42 -15.06
N LYS A 15 20.53 -0.45 -15.96
CA LYS A 15 21.22 -0.67 -17.23
C LYS A 15 22.71 -0.96 -17.08
N ASN A 16 23.34 -0.48 -16.01
CA ASN A 16 24.79 -0.55 -15.83
C ASN A 16 25.17 -1.75 -14.96
N THR A 17 24.38 -2.02 -13.92
CA THR A 17 24.70 -3.08 -12.95
C THR A 17 23.96 -4.38 -13.22
N ARG A 18 22.98 -4.38 -14.15
CA ARG A 18 22.05 -5.50 -14.44
C ARG A 18 21.17 -5.91 -13.25
N VAL A 19 21.26 -5.21 -12.11
CA VAL A 19 20.51 -5.46 -10.87
C VAL A 19 19.08 -4.92 -11.00
N LEU A 20 18.10 -5.62 -10.41
CA LEU A 20 16.73 -5.11 -10.29
C LEU A 20 16.66 -4.10 -9.14
N LYS A 21 16.24 -2.87 -9.43
CA LYS A 21 16.03 -1.80 -8.46
C LYS A 21 14.54 -1.60 -8.20
N CYS A 22 14.16 -1.52 -6.93
CA CYS A 22 12.84 -1.07 -6.53
C CYS A 22 12.86 0.46 -6.43
N HIS A 23 11.97 1.12 -7.17
CA HIS A 23 11.78 2.57 -7.11
C HIS A 23 10.48 2.84 -6.37
N VAL A 24 10.58 3.43 -5.18
CA VAL A 24 9.42 3.77 -4.33
C VAL A 24 9.17 5.27 -4.45
N PHE A 25 7.95 5.64 -4.87
CA PHE A 25 7.49 7.01 -4.94
C PHE A 25 6.43 7.24 -3.87
N ARG A 26 6.71 8.19 -2.99
CA ARG A 26 5.73 8.74 -2.04
C ARG A 26 5.00 9.89 -2.72
N CYS A 27 3.70 9.77 -2.89
CA CYS A 27 2.87 10.88 -3.35
C CYS A 27 1.75 11.14 -2.34
N ASP A 28 1.58 12.41 -1.95
CA ASP A 28 0.46 12.82 -1.11
C ASP A 28 -0.87 12.86 -1.89
N THR A 29 -0.79 12.88 -3.22
CA THR A 29 -1.92 12.79 -4.13
C THR A 29 -2.32 11.32 -4.33
N PRO A 30 -3.60 10.93 -4.13
CA PRO A 30 -4.06 9.57 -4.37
C PRO A 30 -3.73 9.09 -5.80
N ALA A 31 -3.27 7.84 -5.97
CA ALA A 31 -2.95 7.32 -7.31
C ALA A 31 -4.08 7.44 -8.32
N ALA A 32 -5.33 7.28 -7.88
CA ALA A 32 -6.49 7.45 -8.75
C ALA A 32 -6.51 8.84 -9.41
N ALA A 33 -6.21 9.90 -8.65
CA ALA A 33 -6.17 11.26 -9.17
C ALA A 33 -5.00 11.48 -10.15
N ILE A 34 -3.85 10.87 -9.87
CA ILE A 34 -2.69 10.92 -10.79
C ILE A 34 -3.03 10.19 -12.11
N ALA A 35 -3.62 9.00 -12.02
CA ALA A 35 -4.03 8.22 -13.18
C ALA A 35 -5.07 8.94 -14.03
N THR A 36 -6.08 9.57 -13.41
CA THR A 36 -7.09 10.39 -14.10
C THR A 36 -6.44 11.58 -14.81
N SER A 37 -5.57 12.33 -14.12
CA SER A 37 -4.90 13.50 -14.72
C SER A 37 -4.02 13.10 -15.91
N LEU A 38 -3.26 12.01 -15.79
CA LEU A 38 -2.46 11.47 -16.91
C LEU A 38 -3.35 11.03 -18.07
N HIS A 39 -4.46 10.35 -17.80
CA HIS A 39 -5.41 9.94 -18.83
C HIS A 39 -5.99 11.14 -19.58
N GLU A 40 -6.38 12.20 -18.87
CA GLU A 40 -6.90 13.44 -19.46
C GLU A 40 -5.86 14.14 -20.34
N ILE A 41 -4.62 14.30 -19.86
CA ILE A 41 -3.53 14.93 -20.63
C ILE A 41 -3.23 14.11 -21.89
N CYS A 42 -3.08 12.79 -21.76
CA CYS A 42 -2.83 11.91 -22.91
C CYS A 42 -4.00 11.94 -23.91
N SER A 43 -5.25 11.90 -23.43
CA SER A 43 -6.44 11.98 -24.28
C SER A 43 -6.48 13.30 -25.06
N LYS A 44 -6.17 14.42 -24.39
CA LYS A 44 -6.07 15.73 -25.02
C LYS A 44 -4.98 15.78 -26.11
N ILE A 45 -3.77 15.30 -25.80
CA ILE A 45 -2.66 15.24 -26.77
C ILE A 45 -3.02 14.35 -27.97
N MET A 46 -3.66 13.20 -27.74
CA MET A 46 -4.10 12.30 -28.80
C MET A 46 -5.18 12.93 -29.69
N ALA A 47 -6.14 13.64 -29.10
CA ALA A 47 -7.17 14.36 -29.84
C ALA A 47 -6.59 15.52 -30.67
N GLU A 48 -5.67 16.31 -30.09
CA GLU A 48 -4.97 17.38 -30.80
C GLU A 48 -4.11 16.84 -31.96
N ARG A 49 -3.42 15.70 -31.75
CA ARG A 49 -2.67 15.02 -32.83
C ARG A 49 -3.57 14.45 -33.92
N LYS A 50 -4.79 13.98 -33.58
CA LYS A 50 -5.79 13.51 -34.55
C LYS A 50 -6.34 14.66 -35.39
N SER A 51 -6.56 15.83 -34.78
CA SER A 51 -7.03 17.04 -35.46
C SER A 51 -5.94 17.70 -36.32
N ALA A 52 -4.68 17.71 -35.86
CA ALA A 52 -3.56 18.24 -36.63
C ALA A 52 -3.19 17.37 -37.85
N LYS A 53 -3.44 16.05 -37.80
CA LYS A 53 -3.17 15.11 -38.90
C LYS A 53 -4.21 15.16 -40.03
N ALA A 54 -5.35 15.83 -39.83
CA ALA A 54 -6.32 16.10 -40.89
C ALA A 54 -5.88 17.23 -41.84
N ALA A 55 -4.88 18.05 -41.47
CA ALA A 55 -4.39 19.19 -42.25
C ALA A 55 -2.97 19.01 -42.85
N ALA A 56 -2.22 17.98 -42.46
CA ALA A 56 -0.89 17.70 -43.01
C ALA A 56 -0.70 16.20 -43.24
N GLY A 57 -0.55 15.85 -44.52
CA GLY A 57 -0.29 14.49 -44.96
C GLY A 57 1.03 13.92 -44.44
N SER A 58 0.99 12.62 -44.15
CA SER A 58 2.10 11.68 -44.01
C SER A 58 3.02 11.71 -42.78
N SER A 59 3.25 10.47 -42.33
CA SER A 59 4.49 9.91 -41.76
C SER A 59 4.49 9.54 -40.27
N SER A 60 4.91 8.28 -40.07
CA SER A 60 5.64 7.68 -38.97
C SER A 60 5.12 7.89 -37.55
N GLN A 61 4.37 6.92 -37.04
CA GLN A 61 4.34 6.66 -35.60
C GLN A 61 5.15 5.39 -35.34
N THR A 62 6.39 5.60 -34.89
CA THR A 62 7.12 4.62 -34.11
C THR A 62 6.29 4.37 -32.84
N GLY A 63 5.48 3.31 -32.87
CA GLY A 63 4.83 2.80 -31.68
C GLY A 63 5.93 2.48 -30.67
N SER A 64 6.00 3.25 -29.59
CA SER A 64 6.83 2.90 -28.45
C SER A 64 6.25 1.62 -27.87
N ASP A 65 6.84 0.50 -28.25
CA ASP A 65 6.62 -0.82 -27.68
C ASP A 65 7.17 -0.78 -26.24
N VAL A 66 6.41 -0.18 -25.34
CA VAL A 66 6.61 -0.33 -23.90
C VAL A 66 5.89 -1.62 -23.56
N PRO A 67 6.60 -2.70 -23.18
CA PRO A 67 5.93 -3.90 -22.71
C PRO A 67 5.02 -3.48 -21.57
N LEU A 68 3.71 -3.67 -21.73
CA LEU A 68 2.75 -3.57 -20.64
C LEU A 68 3.08 -4.70 -19.69
N GLN A 69 4.06 -4.47 -18.81
CA GLN A 69 4.40 -5.39 -17.75
C GLN A 69 3.19 -5.41 -16.83
N GLU A 70 2.42 -6.49 -16.94
CA GLU A 70 1.21 -6.75 -16.16
C GLU A 70 1.52 -6.52 -14.68
N PHE A 71 0.92 -5.48 -14.12
CA PHE A 71 1.06 -5.18 -12.70
C PHE A 71 0.45 -6.38 -11.96
N PRO A 72 1.16 -7.04 -11.04
CA PRO A 72 0.64 -8.23 -10.39
C PRO A 72 -0.69 -7.87 -9.74
N LEU A 73 -1.79 -8.45 -10.26
CA LEU A 73 -3.10 -8.25 -9.68
C LEU A 73 -3.03 -8.68 -8.20
N PRO A 74 -3.63 -7.93 -7.27
CA PRO A 74 -3.73 -8.36 -5.89
C PRO A 74 -4.34 -9.76 -5.89
N LYS A 75 -3.56 -10.76 -5.50
CA LYS A 75 -4.08 -12.11 -5.35
C LYS A 75 -5.15 -12.04 -4.27
N THR A 76 -6.37 -12.48 -4.58
CA THR A 76 -7.45 -12.64 -3.61
C THR A 76 -7.08 -13.78 -2.67
N GLU A 77 -6.19 -13.48 -1.72
CA GLU A 77 -5.77 -14.39 -0.66
C GLU A 77 -6.91 -14.53 0.36
N LEU A 78 -7.10 -15.72 0.90
CA LEU A 78 -8.12 -15.96 1.92
C LEU A 78 -7.68 -15.29 3.23
N VAL A 79 -8.33 -14.19 3.58
CA VAL A 79 -8.00 -13.43 4.80
C VAL A 79 -9.00 -13.74 5.91
N GLN A 80 -8.50 -14.26 7.04
CA GLN A 80 -9.28 -14.42 8.27
C GLN A 80 -9.13 -13.20 9.18
N LYS A 81 -10.23 -12.76 9.79
CA LYS A 81 -10.27 -11.58 10.65
C LYS A 81 -10.81 -11.93 12.02
N PHE A 82 -10.13 -11.44 13.06
CA PHE A 82 -10.48 -11.68 14.46
C PHE A 82 -10.52 -10.36 15.22
N HIS A 83 -11.57 -10.17 16.05
CA HIS A 83 -11.65 -9.03 16.95
C HIS A 83 -10.94 -9.38 18.26
N VAL A 84 -9.87 -8.65 18.58
CA VAL A 84 -9.02 -8.91 19.74
C VAL A 84 -8.64 -7.61 20.45
N LEU A 85 -8.09 -7.73 21.65
CA LEU A 85 -7.56 -6.61 22.42
C LEU A 85 -6.02 -6.63 22.36
N TYR A 86 -5.43 -5.54 21.92
CA TYR A 86 -3.99 -5.35 21.84
C TYR A 86 -3.47 -4.74 23.15
N MET A 87 -2.66 -5.51 23.87
CA MET A 87 -2.08 -5.13 25.17
C MET A 87 -0.84 -4.24 25.02
N GLY A 88 -0.03 -4.41 23.96
CA GLY A 88 1.18 -3.62 23.74
C GLY A 88 2.28 -4.39 23.04
N MET A 89 3.48 -3.79 23.04
CA MET A 89 4.71 -4.40 22.54
C MET A 89 5.85 -4.16 23.51
N THR A 90 6.78 -5.11 23.56
CA THR A 90 8.02 -4.99 24.31
C THR A 90 9.16 -5.61 23.53
N THR A 91 10.38 -5.13 23.78
CA THR A 91 11.60 -5.66 23.16
C THR A 91 12.08 -6.89 23.91
N VAL A 92 12.55 -7.89 23.18
CA VAL A 92 13.11 -9.13 23.75
C VAL A 92 14.58 -9.28 23.38
N SER A 93 15.35 -9.97 24.23
CA SER A 93 16.79 -10.18 24.04
C SER A 93 17.14 -11.28 23.04
N ARG A 94 16.23 -12.24 22.84
CA ARG A 94 16.40 -13.38 21.92
C ARG A 94 15.11 -13.63 21.13
N PRO A 95 15.20 -14.17 19.90
CA PRO A 95 14.02 -14.42 19.07
C PRO A 95 13.25 -15.70 19.45
N ILE A 96 13.80 -16.57 20.31
CA ILE A 96 13.24 -17.89 20.65
C ILE A 96 13.39 -18.12 22.17
N GLY A 97 12.43 -18.85 22.75
CA GLY A 97 12.44 -19.30 24.13
C GLY A 97 11.07 -19.06 24.79
N MET A 98 10.53 -20.07 25.46
CA MET A 98 9.25 -19.91 26.17
C MET A 98 9.38 -18.96 27.37
N ASP A 99 10.54 -19.00 28.04
CA ASP A 99 10.92 -18.05 29.09
C ASP A 99 10.92 -16.60 28.59
N VAL A 100 11.40 -16.38 27.36
CA VAL A 100 11.43 -15.06 26.72
C VAL A 100 10.00 -14.57 26.43
N ILE A 101 9.14 -15.43 25.89
CA ILE A 101 7.74 -15.10 25.58
C ILE A 101 6.97 -14.79 26.87
N ASN A 102 7.07 -15.66 27.88
CA ASN A 102 6.35 -15.49 29.14
C ASN A 102 6.85 -14.26 29.90
N GLY A 103 8.16 -14.02 29.94
CA GLY A 103 8.71 -12.80 30.55
C GLY A 103 8.24 -11.53 29.85
N ALA A 104 8.13 -11.53 28.52
CA ALA A 104 7.58 -10.41 27.77
C ALA A 104 6.08 -10.17 28.08
N LEU A 105 5.30 -11.25 28.24
CA LEU A 105 3.89 -11.17 28.61
C LEU A 105 3.72 -10.62 30.04
N GLU A 106 4.48 -11.12 31.01
CA GLU A 106 4.44 -10.65 32.40
C GLU A 106 4.80 -9.17 32.51
N ASN A 107 5.84 -8.74 31.78
CA ASN A 107 6.21 -7.32 31.71
C ASN A 107 5.04 -6.45 31.23
N LEU A 108 4.37 -6.85 30.14
CA LEU A 108 3.24 -6.10 29.60
C LEU A 108 2.00 -6.12 30.51
N LEU A 109 1.73 -7.26 31.16
CA LEU A 109 0.63 -7.40 32.11
C LEU A 109 0.83 -6.53 33.36
N SER A 110 2.09 -6.37 33.80
CA SER A 110 2.42 -5.50 34.93
C SER A 110 2.39 -4.01 34.59
N SER A 111 2.67 -3.64 33.32
CA SER A 111 2.73 -2.25 32.89
C SER A 111 1.38 -1.68 32.45
N THR A 112 0.45 -2.53 32.02
CA THR A 112 -0.78 -2.11 31.33
C THR A 112 -2.00 -2.83 31.90
N GLY A 113 -2.94 -2.06 32.46
CA GLY A 113 -4.23 -2.59 32.91
C GLY A 113 -5.08 -3.11 31.75
N LYS A 114 -5.99 -4.05 32.03
CA LYS A 114 -6.85 -4.64 30.98
C LYS A 114 -7.79 -3.61 30.35
N GLU A 115 -8.17 -2.59 31.11
CA GLU A 115 -8.92 -1.43 30.67
C GLU A 115 -8.22 -0.59 29.59
N ASP A 116 -6.88 -0.62 29.54
CA ASP A 116 -6.08 0.16 28.60
C ASP A 116 -5.82 -0.58 27.27
N TRP A 117 -6.22 -1.85 27.18
CA TRP A 117 -6.00 -2.64 25.98
C TRP A 117 -6.84 -2.11 24.82
N THR A 118 -6.19 -1.96 23.66
CA THR A 118 -6.83 -1.34 22.50
C THR A 118 -7.57 -2.38 21.65
N PRO A 119 -8.87 -2.22 21.36
CA PRO A 119 -9.57 -3.10 20.43
C PRO A 119 -9.02 -2.94 19.00
N VAL A 120 -8.68 -4.08 18.39
CA VAL A 120 -8.11 -4.18 17.06
C VAL A 120 -8.72 -5.36 16.30
N THR A 121 -8.69 -5.28 14.97
CA THR A 121 -8.93 -6.43 14.10
C THR A 121 -7.58 -7.04 13.72
N LEU A 122 -7.35 -8.29 14.10
CA LEU A 122 -6.22 -9.09 13.66
C LEU A 122 -6.58 -9.77 12.34
N SER A 123 -5.82 -9.50 11.29
CA SER A 123 -5.99 -10.04 9.95
C SER A 123 -4.88 -11.04 9.67
N ILE A 124 -5.22 -12.30 9.41
CA ILE A 124 -4.26 -13.39 9.16
C ILE A 124 -4.51 -13.93 7.75
N ALA A 125 -3.43 -14.04 6.98
CA ALA A 125 -3.36 -14.72 5.70
C ALA A 125 -2.24 -15.79 5.77
N ASP A 126 -1.92 -16.48 4.66
CA ASP A 126 -1.06 -17.66 4.69
C ASP A 126 0.36 -17.36 5.19
N THR A 127 0.87 -16.17 4.84
CA THR A 127 2.25 -15.76 5.17
C THR A 127 2.33 -14.42 5.87
N THR A 128 1.19 -13.77 6.12
CA THR A 128 1.15 -12.42 6.66
C THR A 128 0.15 -12.28 7.78
N MET A 129 0.48 -11.42 8.74
CA MET A 129 -0.41 -11.02 9.82
C MET A 129 -0.36 -9.50 9.96
N ALA A 130 -1.53 -8.86 10.05
CA ALA A 130 -1.66 -7.42 10.20
C ALA A 130 -2.59 -7.08 11.36
N VAL A 131 -2.18 -6.10 12.16
CA VAL A 131 -2.98 -5.54 13.27
C VAL A 131 -3.62 -4.24 12.79
N ILE A 132 -4.96 -4.20 12.74
CA ILE A 132 -5.72 -3.06 12.23
C ILE A 132 -6.46 -2.41 13.39
N LYS A 133 -6.09 -1.17 13.75
CA LYS A 133 -6.79 -0.43 14.80
C LYS A 133 -8.21 -0.07 14.37
N GLU A 134 -9.20 -0.43 15.18
CA GLU A 134 -10.59 -0.08 14.92
C GLU A 134 -10.75 1.44 15.00
N LYS A 135 -11.19 2.08 13.91
CA LYS A 135 -11.50 3.50 13.90
C LYS A 135 -12.85 3.68 14.59
N LYS A 136 -12.89 4.32 15.76
CA LYS A 136 -14.16 4.76 16.36
C LYS A 136 -14.87 5.65 15.34
N ALA A 137 -16.08 5.28 14.95
CA ALA A 137 -16.95 6.05 14.06
C ALA A 137 -17.56 7.29 14.77
N ARG A 138 -16.72 8.15 15.37
CA ARG A 138 -17.17 9.36 16.06
C ARG A 138 -16.76 10.68 15.42
N ASP A 139 -16.09 10.66 14.26
CA ASP A 139 -15.71 11.88 13.53
C ASP A 139 -16.30 11.96 12.10
N CYS A 140 -17.29 11.12 11.75
CA CYS A 140 -17.97 11.17 10.44
C CYS A 140 -19.40 11.72 10.50
N LEU A 141 -19.87 12.13 11.69
CA LEU A 141 -21.09 12.91 11.85
C LEU A 141 -20.64 14.25 12.41
N LEU A 142 -20.42 15.24 11.53
CA LEU A 142 -20.49 16.68 11.74
C LEU A 142 -19.69 17.36 10.62
N LEU A 143 -20.31 17.51 9.45
CA LEU A 143 -20.15 18.74 8.67
C LEU A 143 -21.56 19.14 8.20
N PRO A 144 -22.04 20.35 8.54
CA PRO A 144 -23.29 20.92 8.02
C PRO A 144 -23.20 21.26 6.53
#